data_AF-A0A849GZL9-F1
#
_entry.id   AF-A0A849GZL9-F1
#
_cell.length_a   1.000
_cell.length_b   1.000
_cell.length_c   1.000
_cell.angle_alpha   90.00
_cell.angle_beta   90.00
_cell.angle_gamma   90.00
#
_symmetry.space_group_name_H-M   'P 1'
#
loop_
_entity.id
_entity.type
_entity.pdbx_description
1 polymer ?
#
loop_
_entity_poly.entity_id
_entity_poly.type
_entity_poly.pdbx_seq_one_letter_code
_entity_poly.pdbx_strand_id
1 'polypeptide(L)'
;GTEVRSSFTSNSTLVAITDADRITLEDVDVHGHDNLSLRRCVLGNGTHISVLNSSLTGCHIKGFDSQAFLSVSGAGPYWLEGNVLEGAGENIMFGGADPASADHVPSDITIRNNIVRKPPEWFTSGKWSVKNLFEIKTAVRVLVENNLFENTWDDAQRVAINIKSVNQNGGAHGAWSKATDITFRRNTIRNFPWGISLAAAPEPPVAEVLSRVLIEDNIFENGGHDNPYGGAPTPRAIQILSDIRDLTVRHNEWHGSYQNQVAFEGGGKTNFVFENNIIGEATYGFQNASNLLTMAPGAVVTGNILAPATYNNSLPGGNCIIWPPSAATSCSSAGRR
;
A
#
# COMPACT_ATOMS: atom_id res chain seq x y z
N GLY A 1 1.73 -21.12 21.80
CA GLY A 1 2.36 -19.81 21.68
C GLY A 1 2.53 -19.06 22.98
N THR A 2 3.39 -18.04 22.95
CA THR A 2 3.58 -17.04 24.02
C THR A 2 2.57 -15.91 23.86
N GLU A 3 1.90 -15.50 24.94
CA GLU A 3 0.93 -14.40 24.94
C GLU A 3 1.54 -13.11 25.48
N VAL A 4 1.29 -11.98 24.79
CA VAL A 4 1.64 -10.62 25.24
C VAL A 4 0.37 -9.76 25.17
N ARG A 5 -0.04 -9.19 26.31
CA ARG A 5 -1.30 -8.45 26.44
C ARG A 5 -1.08 -7.04 26.95
N SER A 6 -1.84 -6.07 26.46
CA SER A 6 -1.92 -4.76 27.12
C SER A 6 -2.78 -4.83 28.37
N SER A 7 -2.34 -4.21 29.47
CA SER A 7 -3.06 -4.19 30.74
C SER A 7 -3.64 -2.83 31.14
N PHE A 8 -3.32 -1.75 30.41
CA PHE A 8 -3.85 -0.40 30.64
C PHE A 8 -3.74 0.46 29.36
N THR A 9 -4.54 1.53 29.28
CA THR A 9 -4.46 2.52 28.19
C THR A 9 -3.07 3.14 28.15
N SER A 10 -2.38 3.02 27.03
CA SER A 10 -1.03 3.54 26.87
C SER A 10 -0.76 3.99 25.45
N ASN A 11 -0.07 5.13 25.32
CA ASN A 11 0.49 5.57 24.04
C ASN A 11 1.82 4.87 23.75
N SER A 12 1.88 3.55 23.98
CA SER A 12 3.12 2.77 23.95
C SER A 12 3.07 1.60 22.98
N THR A 13 4.14 0.82 22.97
CA THR A 13 4.36 -0.39 22.18
C THR A 13 4.35 -1.58 23.12
N LEU A 14 3.71 -2.71 22.77
CA LEU A 14 3.76 -3.93 23.57
C LEU A 14 5.12 -4.62 23.51
N VAL A 15 5.65 -4.82 22.29
CA VAL A 15 6.97 -5.42 22.06
C VAL A 15 7.82 -4.42 21.31
N ALA A 16 8.80 -3.84 22.00
CA ALA A 16 9.77 -2.92 21.41
C ALA A 16 11.11 -3.65 21.22
N ILE A 17 11.48 -3.84 19.96
CA ILE A 17 12.80 -4.34 19.55
C ILE A 17 13.59 -3.11 19.10
N THR A 18 14.60 -2.77 19.89
CA THR A 18 15.49 -1.62 19.65
C THR A 18 16.93 -2.09 19.79
N ASP A 19 17.77 -1.82 18.79
CA ASP A 19 19.21 -2.14 18.80
C ASP A 19 19.52 -3.63 19.03
N ALA A 20 18.60 -4.51 18.62
CA ALA A 20 18.75 -5.96 18.70
C ALA A 20 18.97 -6.59 17.32
N ASP A 21 19.65 -7.74 17.31
CA ASP A 21 19.89 -8.58 16.14
C ASP A 21 19.26 -9.96 16.34
N ARG A 22 18.79 -10.58 15.24
CA ARG A 22 18.30 -11.98 15.19
C ARG A 22 17.18 -12.27 16.17
N ILE A 23 16.08 -11.51 16.05
CA ILE A 23 14.87 -11.75 16.83
C ILE A 23 13.85 -12.48 15.96
N THR A 24 13.33 -13.60 16.47
CA THR A 24 12.19 -14.30 15.86
C THR A 24 11.05 -14.35 16.86
N LEU A 25 9.91 -13.82 16.44
CA LEU A 25 8.62 -13.99 17.10
C LEU A 25 7.86 -15.06 16.30
N GLU A 26 7.79 -16.28 16.84
CA GLU A 26 7.11 -17.41 16.18
C GLU A 26 6.04 -18.00 17.11
N ASP A 27 4.86 -18.29 16.56
CA ASP A 27 3.70 -18.75 17.34
C ASP A 27 3.44 -17.84 18.55
N VAL A 28 3.51 -16.51 18.36
CA VAL A 28 3.19 -15.54 19.43
C VAL A 28 1.84 -14.90 19.19
N ASP A 29 1.17 -14.53 20.28
CA ASP A 29 -0.07 -13.78 20.25
C ASP A 29 0.11 -12.47 21.04
N VAL A 30 0.39 -11.39 20.31
CA VAL A 30 0.48 -10.03 20.83
C VAL A 30 -0.86 -9.34 20.58
N HIS A 31 -1.58 -9.03 21.66
CA HIS A 31 -2.94 -8.50 21.56
C HIS A 31 -3.12 -7.26 22.44
N GLY A 32 -3.52 -6.15 21.80
CA GLY A 32 -4.04 -4.98 22.48
C GLY A 32 -5.47 -5.23 22.96
N HIS A 33 -5.80 -4.70 24.13
CA HIS A 33 -7.11 -4.85 24.74
C HIS A 33 -8.16 -4.08 23.95
N ASP A 34 -9.27 -4.74 23.57
CA ASP A 34 -10.35 -4.27 22.67
C ASP A 34 -10.84 -2.82 22.88
N ASN A 35 -10.80 -2.35 24.12
CA ASN A 35 -11.34 -1.05 24.54
C ASN A 35 -10.30 -0.04 25.01
N LEU A 36 -9.02 -0.42 25.11
CA LEU A 36 -7.96 0.48 25.59
C LEU A 36 -7.15 0.97 24.41
N SER A 37 -6.63 2.18 24.50
CA SER A 37 -5.70 2.65 23.48
C SER A 37 -4.36 1.94 23.62
N LEU A 38 -3.86 1.44 22.50
CA LEU A 38 -2.51 0.91 22.34
C LEU A 38 -1.97 1.39 21.00
N ARG A 39 -0.80 2.02 21.02
CA ARG A 39 -0.24 2.55 19.78
C ARG A 39 0.33 1.45 18.91
N ARG A 40 1.08 0.49 19.46
CA ARG A 40 1.76 -0.53 18.64
C ARG A 40 1.78 -1.90 19.27
N CYS A 41 1.62 -2.92 18.44
CA CYS A 41 1.88 -4.30 18.84
C CYS A 41 3.41 -4.50 18.85
N VAL A 42 4.05 -4.40 17.68
CA VAL A 42 5.51 -4.57 17.54
C VAL A 42 6.15 -3.32 16.92
N LEU A 43 7.18 -2.80 17.59
CA LEU A 43 8.17 -1.90 16.99
C LEU A 43 9.43 -2.73 16.70
N GLY A 44 9.78 -2.89 15.43
CA GLY A 44 10.89 -3.71 14.95
C GLY A 44 12.12 -2.91 14.51
N ASN A 45 12.63 -2.00 15.33
CA ASN A 45 13.81 -1.18 15.02
C ASN A 45 15.13 -1.92 15.33
N GLY A 46 15.32 -3.09 14.73
CA GLY A 46 16.55 -3.88 14.84
C GLY A 46 16.98 -4.48 13.50
N THR A 47 17.76 -5.56 13.56
CA THR A 47 18.27 -6.28 12.38
C THR A 47 17.92 -7.77 12.46
N HIS A 48 17.76 -8.41 11.30
CA HIS A 48 17.30 -9.82 11.20
C HIS A 48 16.07 -10.12 12.06
N ILE A 49 14.95 -9.45 11.78
CA ILE A 49 13.71 -9.62 12.53
C ILE A 49 12.72 -10.49 11.74
N SER A 50 12.20 -11.52 12.37
CA SER A 50 11.15 -12.37 11.80
C SER A 50 9.92 -12.40 12.70
N VAL A 51 8.74 -12.32 12.08
CA VAL A 51 7.45 -12.55 12.73
C VAL A 51 6.75 -13.64 11.92
N LEU A 52 6.60 -14.83 12.50
CA LEU A 52 6.21 -16.04 11.81
C LEU A 52 5.00 -16.67 12.49
N ASN A 53 3.97 -17.03 11.72
CA ASN A 53 2.81 -17.79 12.21
C ASN A 53 2.19 -17.22 13.49
N SER A 54 2.14 -15.88 13.58
CA SER A 54 1.82 -15.14 14.81
C SER A 54 0.64 -14.19 14.63
N SER A 55 0.06 -13.75 15.74
CA SER A 55 -1.02 -12.76 15.77
C SER A 55 -0.51 -11.47 16.40
N LEU A 56 -0.57 -10.36 15.67
CA LEU A 56 -0.36 -9.00 16.19
C LEU A 56 -1.68 -8.24 16.02
N THR A 57 -2.51 -8.20 17.05
CA THR A 57 -3.92 -7.79 16.92
C THR A 57 -4.35 -6.75 17.96
N GLY A 58 -5.49 -6.07 17.73
CA GLY A 58 -6.04 -5.11 18.70
C GLY A 58 -5.19 -3.83 18.89
N CYS A 59 -4.37 -3.44 17.92
CA CYS A 59 -3.46 -2.30 18.07
C CYS A 59 -4.05 -1.01 17.48
N HIS A 60 -4.72 -0.23 18.33
CA HIS A 60 -5.52 0.91 17.93
C HIS A 60 -5.52 2.10 18.92
N ILE A 61 -5.58 3.32 18.39
CA ILE A 61 -5.73 4.56 19.16
C ILE A 61 -6.46 5.63 18.32
N LYS A 62 -7.17 6.56 18.97
CA LYS A 62 -7.76 7.73 18.30
C LYS A 62 -6.78 8.89 18.26
N GLY A 63 -6.69 9.56 17.11
CA GLY A 63 -5.91 10.79 16.92
C GLY A 63 -4.41 10.58 16.66
N PHE A 64 -3.94 9.33 16.62
CA PHE A 64 -2.54 9.01 16.34
C PHE A 64 -2.43 7.80 15.41
N ASP A 65 -1.32 7.71 14.70
CA ASP A 65 -0.96 6.50 13.95
C ASP A 65 -0.66 5.35 14.92
N SER A 66 -1.29 4.19 14.67
CA SER A 66 -1.11 2.94 15.41
C SER A 66 -0.80 1.79 14.47
N GLN A 67 -0.01 0.80 14.91
CA GLN A 67 0.46 -0.27 14.04
C GLN A 67 0.46 -1.66 14.66
N ALA A 68 0.20 -2.68 13.82
CA ALA A 68 0.51 -4.06 14.20
C ALA A 68 2.03 -4.29 14.14
N PHE A 69 2.65 -3.89 13.04
CA PHE A 69 4.10 -3.89 12.89
C PHE A 69 4.60 -2.57 12.31
N LEU A 70 5.58 -1.96 12.98
CA LEU A 70 6.30 -0.79 12.48
C LEU A 70 7.80 -1.03 12.55
N SER A 71 8.52 -0.72 11.48
CA SER A 71 9.94 -0.39 11.57
C SER A 71 10.17 1.01 11.01
N VAL A 72 10.69 1.90 11.84
CA VAL A 72 11.01 3.28 11.44
C VAL A 72 12.39 3.34 10.81
N SER A 73 13.36 2.65 11.42
CA SER A 73 14.79 2.81 11.12
C SER A 73 15.61 1.56 11.38
N GLY A 74 14.98 0.38 11.51
CA GLY A 74 15.74 -0.87 11.59
C GLY A 74 16.15 -1.32 10.18
N ALA A 75 17.42 -1.69 10.02
CA ALA A 75 18.03 -1.96 8.70
C ALA A 75 17.47 -3.20 8.00
N GLY A 76 16.86 -4.11 8.75
CA GLY A 76 16.49 -5.44 8.28
C GLY A 76 17.67 -6.43 8.32
N PRO A 77 17.57 -7.57 7.62
CA PRO A 77 16.41 -8.04 6.85
C PRO A 77 15.16 -8.27 7.72
N TYR A 78 14.00 -8.31 7.07
CA TYR A 78 12.71 -8.60 7.71
C TYR A 78 11.97 -9.74 7.03
N TRP A 79 11.33 -10.59 7.82
CA TRP A 79 10.44 -11.63 7.31
C TRP A 79 9.15 -11.71 8.13
N LEU A 80 8.04 -11.30 7.52
CA LEU A 80 6.71 -11.38 8.09
C LEU A 80 5.92 -12.44 7.30
N GLU A 81 5.64 -13.59 7.89
CA GLU A 81 4.88 -14.64 7.23
C GLU A 81 3.87 -15.38 8.07
N GLY A 82 2.73 -15.72 7.47
CA GLY A 82 1.71 -16.57 8.10
C GLY A 82 0.99 -15.89 9.26
N ASN A 83 1.05 -14.55 9.33
CA ASN A 83 0.55 -13.81 10.48
C ASN A 83 -0.87 -13.29 10.27
N VAL A 84 -1.55 -12.99 11.37
CA VAL A 84 -2.72 -12.11 11.42
C VAL A 84 -2.30 -10.76 12.01
N LEU A 85 -2.50 -9.69 11.27
CA LEU A 85 -1.98 -8.36 11.60
C LEU A 85 -3.12 -7.34 11.61
N GLU A 86 -3.40 -6.71 12.75
CA GLU A 86 -4.47 -5.72 12.94
C GLU A 86 -3.96 -4.43 13.61
N GLY A 87 -3.82 -3.37 12.82
CA GLY A 87 -3.47 -2.02 13.26
C GLY A 87 -4.49 -1.00 12.75
N ALA A 88 -4.96 -0.08 13.60
CA ALA A 88 -5.96 0.90 13.18
C ALA A 88 -5.37 1.94 12.23
N GLY A 89 -4.22 2.53 12.57
CA GLY A 89 -3.47 3.38 11.65
C GLY A 89 -2.98 2.56 10.45
N GLU A 90 -1.78 2.00 10.54
CA GLU A 90 -1.21 1.14 9.51
C GLU A 90 -1.04 -0.28 10.06
N ASN A 91 -1.54 -1.32 9.40
CA ASN A 91 -1.27 -2.67 9.91
C ASN A 91 0.23 -2.98 9.85
N ILE A 92 0.85 -2.71 8.70
CA ILE A 92 2.29 -2.83 8.51
C ILE A 92 2.82 -1.52 7.94
N MET A 93 3.87 -0.97 8.56
CA MET A 93 4.52 0.24 8.08
C MET A 93 6.05 0.14 8.14
N PHE A 94 6.71 0.64 7.09
CA PHE A 94 8.15 0.90 7.06
C PHE A 94 8.45 2.38 6.78
N GLY A 95 9.28 2.99 7.64
CA GLY A 95 9.60 4.41 7.64
C GLY A 95 8.76 5.22 8.65
N GLY A 96 8.46 6.47 8.34
CA GLY A 96 7.75 7.39 9.26
C GLY A 96 8.66 8.35 10.03
N ALA A 97 9.97 8.24 9.82
CA ALA A 97 10.98 9.26 10.10
C ALA A 97 12.14 9.07 9.11
N ASP A 98 13.00 10.08 8.95
CA ASP A 98 14.19 9.94 8.12
C ASP A 98 15.21 8.98 8.76
N PRO A 99 15.85 8.09 7.99
CA PRO A 99 16.93 7.26 8.48
C PRO A 99 18.08 8.10 9.05
N ALA A 100 18.66 7.68 10.17
CA ALA A 100 19.79 8.39 10.79
C ALA A 100 21.12 8.18 10.06
N SER A 101 21.23 7.11 9.26
CA SER A 101 22.35 6.82 8.35
C SER A 101 21.87 5.95 7.18
N ALA A 102 22.73 5.75 6.18
CA ALA A 102 22.47 4.81 5.09
C ALA A 102 22.23 3.36 5.59
N ASP A 103 22.86 3.00 6.73
CA ASP A 103 22.74 1.68 7.35
C ASP A 103 21.43 1.51 8.12
N HIS A 104 20.63 2.58 8.28
CA HIS A 104 19.34 2.54 8.98
C HIS A 104 18.14 2.61 8.02
N VAL A 105 18.37 2.46 6.71
CA VAL A 105 17.31 2.32 5.72
C VAL A 105 16.73 0.91 5.84
N PRO A 106 15.43 0.73 6.13
CA PRO A 106 14.83 -0.59 6.16
C PRO A 106 15.02 -1.32 4.83
N SER A 107 15.53 -2.53 4.88
CA SER A 107 15.91 -3.24 3.66
C SER A 107 15.70 -4.75 3.75
N ASP A 108 15.64 -5.41 2.59
CA ASP A 108 15.52 -6.86 2.46
C ASP A 108 14.29 -7.40 3.23
N ILE A 109 13.13 -6.90 2.83
CA ILE A 109 11.85 -7.13 3.52
C ILE A 109 11.03 -8.14 2.71
N THR A 110 10.62 -9.24 3.35
CA THR A 110 9.68 -10.21 2.81
C THR A 110 8.41 -10.22 3.64
N ILE A 111 7.26 -9.97 3.01
CA ILE A 111 5.93 -10.02 3.63
C ILE A 111 5.10 -10.99 2.79
N ARG A 112 4.84 -12.19 3.31
CA ARG A 112 4.14 -13.23 2.54
C ARG A 112 3.11 -14.02 3.31
N ASN A 113 2.04 -14.44 2.66
CA ASN A 113 1.05 -15.35 3.24
C ASN A 113 0.40 -14.82 4.55
N ASN A 114 0.26 -13.50 4.71
CA ASN A 114 -0.37 -12.90 5.89
C ASN A 114 -1.83 -12.53 5.63
N ILE A 115 -2.63 -12.48 6.70
CA ILE A 115 -3.92 -11.80 6.75
C ILE A 115 -3.70 -10.44 7.43
N VAL A 116 -3.84 -9.38 6.65
CA VAL A 116 -3.63 -8.00 7.08
C VAL A 116 -4.98 -7.29 7.04
N ARG A 117 -5.62 -7.08 8.19
CA ARG A 117 -7.03 -6.66 8.19
C ARG A 117 -7.36 -5.60 9.23
N LYS A 118 -8.43 -4.85 8.99
CA LYS A 118 -9.11 -4.10 10.05
C LYS A 118 -10.39 -4.82 10.46
N PRO A 119 -10.59 -5.09 11.75
CA PRO A 119 -11.82 -5.67 12.24
C PRO A 119 -13.05 -4.80 11.91
N PRO A 120 -14.14 -5.37 11.35
CA PRO A 120 -15.35 -4.62 10.97
C PRO A 120 -16.00 -3.83 12.12
N GLU A 121 -15.85 -4.29 13.36
CA GLU A 121 -16.32 -3.61 14.57
C GLU A 121 -15.63 -2.25 14.83
N TRP A 122 -14.44 -2.02 14.25
CA TRP A 122 -13.80 -0.71 14.31
C TRP A 122 -14.52 0.32 13.42
N PHE A 123 -15.15 -0.12 12.33
CA PHE A 123 -15.98 0.73 11.49
C PHE A 123 -17.27 1.12 12.21
N THR A 124 -18.00 0.11 12.74
CA THR A 124 -19.28 0.35 13.40
C THR A 124 -19.14 1.19 14.67
N SER A 125 -18.02 1.07 15.38
CA SER A 125 -17.76 1.84 16.60
C SER A 125 -17.23 3.25 16.34
N GLY A 126 -16.52 3.49 15.24
CA GLY A 126 -15.88 4.78 14.91
C GLY A 126 -14.83 5.25 15.93
N LYS A 127 -14.39 4.37 16.84
CA LYS A 127 -13.57 4.71 18.02
C LYS A 127 -12.13 5.06 17.70
N TRP A 128 -11.57 4.54 16.60
CA TRP A 128 -10.15 4.62 16.29
C TRP A 128 -9.87 5.58 15.13
N SER A 129 -8.61 5.95 14.96
CA SER A 129 -8.17 6.63 13.73
C SER A 129 -7.69 5.58 12.75
N VAL A 130 -8.43 5.44 11.66
CA VAL A 130 -8.22 4.39 10.67
C VAL A 130 -7.48 4.92 9.46
N LYS A 131 -6.39 4.23 9.09
CA LYS A 131 -5.57 4.55 7.91
C LYS A 131 -5.28 3.29 7.10
N ASN A 132 -4.06 3.16 6.61
CA ASN A 132 -3.73 2.27 5.51
C ASN A 132 -3.62 0.81 6.00
N LEU A 133 -3.73 -0.17 5.11
CA LEU A 133 -3.41 -1.57 5.42
C LEU A 133 -1.90 -1.81 5.31
N PHE A 134 -1.25 -1.17 4.33
CA PHE A 134 0.19 -1.25 4.13
C PHE A 134 0.75 0.12 3.77
N GLU A 135 1.86 0.51 4.40
CA GLU A 135 2.55 1.74 4.07
C GLU A 135 4.08 1.60 4.01
N ILE A 136 4.66 2.12 2.94
CA ILE A 136 6.09 2.38 2.83
C ILE A 136 6.27 3.88 2.67
N LYS A 137 7.14 4.47 3.50
CA LYS A 137 7.69 5.81 3.29
C LYS A 137 9.18 5.79 2.97
N THR A 138 9.89 4.77 3.44
CA THR A 138 11.31 4.53 3.17
C THR A 138 11.60 3.05 3.39
N ALA A 139 12.01 2.34 2.34
CA ALA A 139 12.40 0.94 2.36
C ALA A 139 13.03 0.53 1.03
N VAL A 140 13.96 -0.43 1.02
CA VAL A 140 14.56 -0.95 -0.22
C VAL A 140 14.52 -2.47 -0.31
N ARG A 141 14.35 -3.02 -1.51
CA ARG A 141 14.29 -4.48 -1.75
C ARG A 141 13.17 -5.12 -0.93
N VAL A 142 11.93 -4.81 -1.31
CA VAL A 142 10.72 -5.25 -0.62
C VAL A 142 9.95 -6.21 -1.51
N LEU A 143 9.62 -7.38 -0.99
CA LEU A 143 8.70 -8.35 -1.59
C LEU A 143 7.43 -8.44 -0.73
N VAL A 144 6.30 -8.08 -1.32
CA VAL A 144 4.96 -8.25 -0.74
C VAL A 144 4.17 -9.21 -1.61
N GLU A 145 3.98 -10.43 -1.13
CA GLU A 145 3.50 -11.52 -1.96
C GLU A 145 2.44 -12.40 -1.30
N ASN A 146 1.36 -12.72 -2.02
CA ASN A 146 0.36 -13.69 -1.58
C ASN A 146 -0.25 -13.37 -0.21
N ASN A 147 -0.47 -12.09 0.08
CA ASN A 147 -1.17 -11.64 1.28
C ASN A 147 -2.63 -11.32 0.97
N LEU A 148 -3.47 -11.43 2.00
CA LEU A 148 -4.83 -10.93 2.01
C LEU A 148 -4.88 -9.62 2.79
N PHE A 149 -5.19 -8.52 2.11
CA PHE A 149 -5.41 -7.20 2.71
C PHE A 149 -6.92 -6.91 2.77
N GLU A 150 -7.50 -6.80 3.96
CA GLU A 150 -8.95 -6.69 4.12
C GLU A 150 -9.40 -5.49 4.97
N ASN A 151 -10.36 -4.76 4.42
CA ASN A 151 -11.15 -3.73 5.07
C ASN A 151 -10.34 -2.46 5.40
N THR A 152 -10.74 -1.36 4.77
CA THR A 152 -10.47 -0.01 5.27
C THR A 152 -11.57 0.92 4.77
N TRP A 153 -11.63 2.15 5.28
CA TRP A 153 -12.69 3.11 4.98
C TRP A 153 -12.18 4.56 5.04
N ASP A 154 -12.99 5.50 4.58
CA ASP A 154 -12.64 6.91 4.60
C ASP A 154 -12.70 7.46 6.04
N ASP A 155 -11.55 7.50 6.70
CA ASP A 155 -11.37 8.13 8.02
C ASP A 155 -10.09 9.00 8.01
N ALA A 156 -9.10 8.74 8.87
CA ALA A 156 -7.89 9.56 8.97
C ALA A 156 -7.03 9.52 7.70
N GLN A 157 -7.04 8.41 6.96
CA GLN A 157 -6.49 8.32 5.60
C GLN A 157 -7.22 7.21 4.84
N ARG A 158 -7.46 7.44 3.55
CA ARG A 158 -8.39 6.64 2.73
C ARG A 158 -7.72 5.69 1.73
N VAL A 159 -6.43 5.38 1.88
CA VAL A 159 -5.70 4.55 0.90
C VAL A 159 -5.44 3.18 1.50
N ALA A 160 -5.75 2.10 0.80
CA ALA A 160 -5.43 0.76 1.29
C ALA A 160 -3.92 0.52 1.31
N ILE A 161 -3.26 0.80 0.19
CA ILE A 161 -1.84 0.53 -0.02
C ILE A 161 -1.14 1.83 -0.41
N ASN A 162 -0.25 2.32 0.46
CA ASN A 162 0.42 3.60 0.26
C ASN A 162 1.94 3.40 0.13
N ILE A 163 2.49 3.60 -1.07
CA ILE A 163 3.92 3.45 -1.32
C ILE A 163 4.48 4.82 -1.72
N LYS A 164 5.29 5.37 -0.83
CA LYS A 164 5.88 6.69 -0.99
C LYS A 164 7.38 6.67 -0.74
N SER A 165 8.06 7.65 -1.30
CA SER A 165 9.42 8.03 -0.94
C SER A 165 9.39 9.44 -0.35
N VAL A 166 9.68 9.59 0.95
CA VAL A 166 9.45 10.85 1.71
C VAL A 166 10.59 11.17 2.66
N ASN A 167 11.14 12.39 2.56
CA ASN A 167 12.08 12.98 3.52
C ASN A 167 11.26 13.67 4.63
N GLN A 168 10.86 12.87 5.61
CA GLN A 168 9.78 13.15 6.57
C GLN A 168 10.08 14.32 7.51
N ASN A 169 11.33 14.50 7.95
CA ASN A 169 11.74 15.54 8.90
C ASN A 169 12.44 16.70 8.19
N GLY A 170 12.87 16.48 6.96
CA GLY A 170 13.40 17.53 6.11
C GLY A 170 14.82 17.98 6.38
N GLY A 171 15.59 17.10 7.01
CA GLY A 171 17.01 17.31 7.27
C GLY A 171 17.91 16.86 6.11
N ALA A 172 19.22 16.90 6.35
CA ALA A 172 20.26 16.47 5.42
C ALA A 172 20.22 14.95 5.08
N HIS A 173 19.32 14.20 5.71
CA HIS A 173 19.18 12.75 5.57
C HIS A 173 18.25 12.33 4.41
N GLY A 174 17.70 13.28 3.64
CA GLY A 174 16.79 13.00 2.53
C GLY A 174 17.34 12.06 1.44
N ALA A 175 18.66 11.96 1.30
CA ALA A 175 19.31 11.00 0.39
C ALA A 175 19.16 9.53 0.82
N TRP A 176 18.83 9.29 2.10
CA TRP A 176 18.57 7.96 2.65
C TRP A 176 17.07 7.66 2.73
N SER A 177 16.24 8.69 2.75
CA SER A 177 14.78 8.58 2.67
C SER A 177 14.35 8.19 1.25
N LYS A 178 14.42 6.89 0.97
CA LYS A 178 14.15 6.30 -0.35
C LYS A 178 13.27 5.06 -0.28
N ALA A 179 12.36 4.95 -1.25
CA ALA A 179 11.60 3.74 -1.53
C ALA A 179 11.99 3.18 -2.90
N THR A 180 12.57 1.98 -2.96
CA THR A 180 13.01 1.40 -4.23
C THR A 180 13.14 -0.12 -4.24
N ASP A 181 13.11 -0.74 -5.43
CA ASP A 181 13.17 -2.19 -5.61
C ASP A 181 12.00 -2.89 -4.88
N ILE A 182 10.78 -2.51 -5.22
CA ILE A 182 9.56 -2.99 -4.56
C ILE A 182 8.78 -3.88 -5.53
N THR A 183 8.52 -5.12 -5.11
CA THR A 183 7.64 -6.04 -5.82
C THR A 183 6.40 -6.30 -4.96
N PHE A 184 5.24 -5.89 -5.45
CA PHE A 184 3.94 -6.13 -4.83
C PHE A 184 3.12 -7.02 -5.78
N ARG A 185 3.00 -8.30 -5.44
CA ARG A 185 2.42 -9.27 -6.37
C ARG A 185 1.56 -10.36 -5.77
N ARG A 186 0.59 -10.86 -6.54
CA ARG A 186 -0.28 -11.99 -6.15
C ARG A 186 -1.03 -11.75 -4.84
N ASN A 187 -1.27 -10.50 -4.47
CA ASN A 187 -2.04 -10.17 -3.29
C ASN A 187 -3.53 -10.03 -3.66
N THR A 188 -4.39 -10.31 -2.68
CA THR A 188 -5.81 -9.96 -2.75
C THR A 188 -6.06 -8.78 -1.82
N ILE A 189 -6.67 -7.73 -2.32
CA ILE A 189 -7.05 -6.54 -1.55
C ILE A 189 -8.56 -6.39 -1.65
N ARG A 190 -9.27 -6.38 -0.53
CA ARG A 190 -10.72 -6.38 -0.51
C ARG A 190 -11.28 -5.31 0.43
N ASN A 191 -12.39 -4.71 0.02
CA ASN A 191 -13.15 -3.70 0.77
C ASN A 191 -12.29 -2.47 1.09
N PHE A 192 -12.11 -1.61 0.10
CA PHE A 192 -11.26 -0.43 0.23
C PHE A 192 -11.87 0.79 -0.46
N PRO A 193 -11.66 2.01 0.08
CA PRO A 193 -12.16 3.23 -0.55
C PRO A 193 -11.21 3.71 -1.65
N TRP A 194 -9.89 3.76 -1.42
CA TRP A 194 -8.88 3.97 -2.46
C TRP A 194 -7.91 2.81 -2.48
N GLY A 195 -7.49 2.41 -3.67
CA GLY A 195 -6.64 1.24 -3.89
C GLY A 195 -5.19 1.47 -3.53
N ILE A 196 -4.38 1.72 -4.57
CA ILE A 196 -2.95 2.00 -4.43
C ILE A 196 -2.70 3.49 -4.67
N SER A 197 -1.91 4.10 -3.79
CA SER A 197 -1.25 5.38 -4.06
C SER A 197 0.26 5.17 -4.15
N LEU A 198 0.83 5.65 -5.25
CA LEU A 198 2.26 5.69 -5.54
C LEU A 198 2.67 7.15 -5.63
N ALA A 199 3.58 7.58 -4.78
CA ALA A 199 4.05 8.96 -4.80
C ALA A 199 5.55 9.06 -4.58
N ALA A 200 6.23 9.67 -5.53
CA ALA A 200 7.54 10.23 -5.26
C ALA A 200 7.38 11.67 -4.78
N ALA A 201 8.08 12.05 -3.72
CA ALA A 201 8.15 13.46 -3.32
C ALA A 201 6.80 14.21 -3.21
N PRO A 202 5.71 13.64 -2.64
CA PRO A 202 4.46 14.38 -2.54
C PRO A 202 4.53 15.56 -1.55
N GLU A 203 5.52 15.58 -0.66
CA GLU A 203 5.63 16.56 0.43
C GLU A 203 7.05 17.16 0.43
N PRO A 204 7.20 18.50 0.44
CA PRO A 204 8.47 19.12 0.74
C PRO A 204 8.92 18.79 2.18
N PRO A 205 10.23 18.59 2.39
CA PRO A 205 11.30 18.64 1.39
C PRO A 205 11.53 17.30 0.67
N VAL A 206 12.30 17.37 -0.42
CA VAL A 206 12.42 16.30 -1.41
C VAL A 206 13.22 15.11 -0.86
N ALA A 207 12.67 13.91 -1.07
CA ALA A 207 13.35 12.62 -0.90
C ALA A 207 13.91 12.13 -2.24
N GLU A 208 14.68 11.04 -2.22
CA GLU A 208 15.01 10.31 -3.44
C GLU A 208 13.73 9.87 -4.18
N VAL A 209 13.80 9.83 -5.51
CA VAL A 209 12.67 9.43 -6.36
C VAL A 209 12.27 7.98 -6.09
N LEU A 210 10.96 7.73 -5.93
CA LEU A 210 10.39 6.38 -5.90
C LEU A 210 10.77 5.67 -7.20
N SER A 211 11.46 4.53 -7.11
CA SER A 211 11.97 3.86 -8.31
C SER A 211 11.99 2.34 -8.26
N ARG A 212 11.92 1.69 -9.43
CA ARG A 212 11.95 0.23 -9.59
C ARG A 212 10.84 -0.44 -8.79
N VAL A 213 9.59 -0.14 -9.18
CA VAL A 213 8.38 -0.66 -8.54
C VAL A 213 7.61 -1.53 -9.53
N LEU A 214 7.30 -2.75 -9.12
CA LEU A 214 6.50 -3.72 -9.85
C LEU A 214 5.22 -4.03 -9.07
N ILE A 215 4.07 -3.74 -9.68
CA ILE A 215 2.74 -4.11 -9.18
C ILE A 215 2.16 -5.12 -10.18
N GLU A 216 2.15 -6.41 -9.82
CA GLU A 216 1.73 -7.47 -10.76
C GLU A 216 0.81 -8.54 -10.17
N ASP A 217 -0.09 -9.10 -10.99
CA ASP A 217 -0.91 -10.26 -10.63
C ASP A 217 -1.77 -10.08 -9.36
N ASN A 218 -2.16 -8.86 -9.01
CA ASN A 218 -2.99 -8.61 -7.83
C ASN A 218 -4.48 -8.55 -8.20
N ILE A 219 -5.32 -8.96 -7.26
CA ILE A 219 -6.78 -8.87 -7.38
C ILE A 219 -7.28 -7.87 -6.33
N PHE A 220 -8.02 -6.86 -6.78
CA PHE A 220 -8.67 -5.87 -5.94
C PHE A 220 -10.19 -6.04 -6.06
N GLU A 221 -10.87 -6.21 -4.94
CA GLU A 221 -12.30 -6.52 -4.86
C GLU A 221 -13.06 -5.50 -4.01
N ASN A 222 -14.31 -5.21 -4.39
CA ASN A 222 -15.19 -4.27 -3.68
C ASN A 222 -14.52 -2.90 -3.45
N GLY A 223 -13.87 -2.39 -4.50
CA GLY A 223 -13.16 -1.12 -4.47
C GLY A 223 -14.07 0.09 -4.67
N GLY A 224 -13.68 1.21 -4.06
CA GLY A 224 -14.30 2.50 -4.30
C GLY A 224 -15.70 2.63 -3.70
N HIS A 225 -16.70 2.94 -4.51
CA HIS A 225 -18.09 3.06 -4.03
C HIS A 225 -18.71 1.70 -3.70
N ASP A 226 -18.13 0.59 -4.17
CA ASP A 226 -18.57 -0.77 -3.87
C ASP A 226 -18.10 -1.24 -2.48
N ASN A 227 -17.27 -0.44 -1.79
CA ASN A 227 -16.79 -0.77 -0.45
C ASN A 227 -17.95 -0.86 0.56
N PRO A 228 -18.15 -2.00 1.25
CA PRO A 228 -19.24 -2.17 2.22
C PRO A 228 -19.12 -1.26 3.45
N TYR A 229 -17.93 -0.67 3.68
CA TYR A 229 -17.68 0.31 4.74
C TYR A 229 -17.83 1.76 4.27
N GLY A 230 -18.53 1.96 3.15
CA GLY A 230 -18.71 3.25 2.52
C GLY A 230 -17.57 3.62 1.56
N GLY A 231 -17.95 4.33 0.49
CA GLY A 231 -16.99 4.91 -0.44
C GLY A 231 -16.45 6.26 0.04
N ALA A 232 -15.21 6.56 -0.30
CA ALA A 232 -14.72 7.94 -0.23
C ALA A 232 -15.49 8.82 -1.24
N PRO A 233 -15.45 10.16 -1.11
CA PRO A 233 -16.06 11.06 -2.10
C PRO A 233 -15.44 11.00 -3.49
N THR A 234 -14.15 10.64 -3.58
CA THR A 234 -13.39 10.61 -4.84
C THR A 234 -12.53 9.35 -4.95
N PRO A 235 -13.12 8.13 -4.95
CA PRO A 235 -12.36 6.91 -4.86
C PRO A 235 -11.47 6.71 -6.08
N ARG A 236 -10.22 6.31 -5.85
CA ARG A 236 -9.25 6.06 -6.92
C ARG A 236 -8.82 4.60 -6.85
N ALA A 237 -8.88 3.88 -7.97
CA ALA A 237 -8.27 2.56 -8.02
C ALA A 237 -6.75 2.72 -7.90
N ILE A 238 -6.17 3.55 -8.76
CA ILE A 238 -4.72 3.83 -8.75
C ILE A 238 -4.49 5.34 -8.77
N GLN A 239 -3.61 5.81 -7.89
CA GLN A 239 -3.07 7.17 -7.89
C GLN A 239 -1.56 7.10 -8.11
N ILE A 240 -1.06 7.88 -9.07
CA ILE A 240 0.37 7.95 -9.43
C ILE A 240 0.78 9.41 -9.46
N LEU A 241 1.54 9.83 -8.44
CA LEU A 241 1.91 11.23 -8.21
C LEU A 241 3.39 11.48 -8.51
N SER A 242 3.67 12.58 -9.21
CA SER A 242 5.00 13.19 -9.38
C SER A 242 6.05 12.25 -10.01
N ASP A 243 7.33 12.58 -9.86
CA ASP A 243 8.43 11.95 -10.58
C ASP A 243 8.69 10.51 -10.13
N ILE A 244 8.27 9.50 -10.89
CA ILE A 244 8.53 8.08 -10.57
C ILE A 244 9.38 7.46 -11.70
N ARG A 245 10.35 6.62 -11.35
CA ARG A 245 11.24 5.96 -12.32
C ARG A 245 11.04 4.44 -12.30
N ASP A 246 10.96 3.82 -13.47
CA ASP A 246 10.86 2.35 -13.58
C ASP A 246 9.64 1.79 -12.81
N LEU A 247 8.44 2.29 -13.11
CA LEU A 247 7.18 1.79 -12.56
C LEU A 247 6.49 0.90 -13.59
N THR A 248 6.29 -0.37 -13.22
CA THR A 248 5.50 -1.33 -13.99
C THR A 248 4.26 -1.72 -13.20
N VAL A 249 3.09 -1.53 -13.81
CA VAL A 249 1.79 -2.00 -13.31
C VAL A 249 1.20 -2.92 -14.37
N ARG A 250 1.13 -4.22 -14.08
CA ARG A 250 0.67 -5.19 -15.07
C ARG A 250 -0.18 -6.32 -14.51
N HIS A 251 -1.06 -6.89 -15.33
CA HIS A 251 -1.81 -8.10 -14.96
C HIS A 251 -2.62 -7.99 -13.65
N ASN A 252 -3.03 -6.77 -13.28
CA ASN A 252 -3.88 -6.56 -12.10
C ASN A 252 -5.35 -6.46 -12.49
N GLU A 253 -6.23 -6.92 -11.60
CA GLU A 253 -7.67 -6.82 -11.74
C GLU A 253 -8.26 -5.92 -10.65
N TRP A 254 -8.94 -4.85 -11.06
CA TRP A 254 -9.55 -3.88 -10.16
C TRP A 254 -11.07 -3.91 -10.28
N HIS A 255 -11.72 -4.70 -9.42
CA HIS A 255 -13.17 -4.84 -9.35
C HIS A 255 -13.74 -3.83 -8.35
N GLY A 256 -14.50 -2.88 -8.87
CA GLY A 256 -15.08 -1.80 -8.10
C GLY A 256 -15.62 -0.68 -9.00
N SER A 257 -16.20 0.34 -8.39
CA SER A 257 -16.62 1.56 -9.05
C SER A 257 -15.93 2.78 -8.45
N TYR A 258 -15.37 3.65 -9.31
CA TYR A 258 -14.41 4.68 -8.89
C TYR A 258 -14.79 6.10 -9.35
N GLN A 259 -14.20 7.11 -8.72
CA GLN A 259 -14.08 8.42 -9.35
C GLN A 259 -13.06 8.36 -10.48
N ASN A 260 -11.91 7.70 -10.23
CA ASN A 260 -10.80 7.58 -11.17
C ASN A 260 -10.32 6.12 -11.27
N GLN A 261 -10.23 5.58 -12.49
CA GLN A 261 -9.50 4.33 -12.72
C GLN A 261 -8.01 4.56 -12.48
N VAL A 262 -7.43 5.56 -13.14
CA VAL A 262 -6.05 5.98 -12.93
C VAL A 262 -6.01 7.49 -12.78
N ALA A 263 -5.62 7.98 -11.60
CA ALA A 263 -5.29 9.38 -11.38
C ALA A 263 -3.79 9.57 -11.59
N PHE A 264 -3.42 9.99 -12.80
CA PHE A 264 -2.03 10.21 -13.20
C PHE A 264 -1.70 11.71 -13.09
N GLU A 265 -0.98 12.09 -12.06
CA GLU A 265 -0.75 13.50 -11.71
C GLU A 265 0.76 13.78 -11.55
N GLY A 266 1.16 15.01 -11.86
CA GLY A 266 2.57 15.43 -11.90
C GLY A 266 3.34 14.85 -13.09
N GLY A 267 4.30 15.61 -13.61
CA GLY A 267 5.19 15.16 -14.69
C GLY A 267 6.31 14.24 -14.19
N GLY A 268 7.34 14.07 -15.03
CA GLY A 268 8.62 13.49 -14.63
C GLY A 268 8.65 11.97 -14.47
N LYS A 269 7.60 11.23 -14.86
CA LYS A 269 7.67 9.77 -14.89
C LYS A 269 8.62 9.32 -16.01
N THR A 270 9.44 8.33 -15.73
CA THR A 270 10.38 7.73 -16.70
C THR A 270 10.31 6.22 -16.64
N ASN A 271 10.39 5.54 -17.79
CA ASN A 271 10.23 4.09 -17.92
C ASN A 271 8.93 3.59 -17.27
N PHE A 272 7.80 4.24 -17.59
CA PHE A 272 6.48 3.87 -17.09
C PHE A 272 5.83 2.81 -17.98
N VAL A 273 5.41 1.70 -17.38
CA VAL A 273 4.72 0.59 -18.06
C VAL A 273 3.39 0.34 -17.34
N PHE A 274 2.29 0.37 -18.11
CA PHE A 274 0.96 0.07 -17.65
C PHE A 274 0.29 -0.87 -18.66
N GLU A 275 0.34 -2.17 -18.40
CA GLU A 275 -0.02 -3.17 -19.40
C GLU A 275 -0.95 -4.26 -18.89
N ASN A 276 -1.89 -4.70 -19.72
CA ASN A 276 -2.71 -5.89 -19.44
C ASN A 276 -3.46 -5.84 -18.09
N ASN A 277 -3.89 -4.66 -17.64
CA ASN A 277 -4.71 -4.50 -16.45
C ASN A 277 -6.20 -4.50 -16.81
N ILE A 278 -7.04 -4.94 -15.88
CA ILE A 278 -8.50 -4.84 -15.95
C ILE A 278 -8.95 -3.87 -14.85
N ILE A 279 -9.73 -2.84 -15.19
CA ILE A 279 -10.27 -1.91 -14.19
C ILE A 279 -11.75 -1.66 -14.41
N GLY A 280 -12.52 -1.73 -13.33
CA GLY A 280 -13.96 -1.46 -13.27
C GLY A 280 -14.33 -0.01 -13.57
N GLU A 281 -15.63 0.27 -13.48
CA GLU A 281 -16.25 1.53 -13.94
C GLU A 281 -15.75 2.75 -13.16
N ALA A 282 -15.78 3.91 -13.81
CA ALA A 282 -15.44 5.15 -13.14
C ALA A 282 -16.13 6.39 -13.72
N THR A 283 -16.07 7.51 -13.01
CA THR A 283 -16.41 8.82 -13.58
C THR A 283 -15.33 9.27 -14.58
N TYR A 284 -14.06 9.14 -14.20
CA TYR A 284 -12.90 9.46 -15.03
C TYR A 284 -12.09 8.18 -15.26
N GLY A 285 -11.77 7.90 -16.52
CA GLY A 285 -10.99 6.71 -16.87
C GLY A 285 -9.51 6.85 -16.48
N PHE A 286 -8.61 6.67 -17.45
CA PHE A 286 -7.21 7.06 -17.28
C PHE A 286 -7.10 8.59 -17.37
N GLN A 287 -7.13 9.26 -16.22
CA GLN A 287 -7.02 10.71 -16.14
C GLN A 287 -5.65 11.16 -16.67
N ASN A 288 -5.62 12.22 -17.48
CA ASN A 288 -4.42 12.78 -18.10
C ASN A 288 -3.69 11.83 -19.09
N ALA A 289 -4.33 10.78 -19.59
CA ALA A 289 -3.72 9.90 -20.59
C ALA A 289 -3.29 10.65 -21.87
N SER A 290 -4.02 11.69 -22.26
CA SER A 290 -3.69 12.58 -23.38
C SER A 290 -2.37 13.35 -23.20
N ASN A 291 -1.87 13.45 -21.96
CA ASN A 291 -0.63 14.13 -21.61
C ASN A 291 0.53 13.14 -21.36
N LEU A 292 0.39 11.85 -21.70
CA LEU A 292 1.45 10.85 -21.47
C LEU A 292 2.78 11.24 -22.12
N LEU A 293 2.77 11.84 -23.32
CA LEU A 293 4.01 12.28 -24.00
C LEU A 293 4.81 13.30 -23.19
N THR A 294 4.14 14.15 -22.40
CA THR A 294 4.81 15.18 -21.58
C THR A 294 5.06 14.69 -20.15
N MET A 295 4.12 13.93 -19.57
CA MET A 295 4.18 13.49 -18.18
C MET A 295 5.02 12.22 -17.98
N ALA A 296 5.08 11.38 -19.01
CA ALA A 296 5.79 10.09 -19.02
C ALA A 296 6.36 9.77 -20.42
N PRO A 297 7.36 10.52 -20.90
CA PRO A 297 7.92 10.31 -22.23
C PRO A 297 8.35 8.85 -22.43
N GLY A 298 7.89 8.23 -23.52
CA GLY A 298 8.18 6.82 -23.82
C GLY A 298 7.36 5.79 -23.03
N ALA A 299 6.32 6.21 -22.31
CA ALA A 299 5.43 5.30 -21.60
C ALA A 299 4.84 4.19 -22.49
N VAL A 300 4.79 2.98 -21.95
CA VAL A 300 4.11 1.84 -22.58
C VAL A 300 2.76 1.64 -21.90
N VAL A 301 1.68 1.97 -22.60
CA VAL A 301 0.30 1.78 -22.10
C VAL A 301 -0.46 0.95 -23.13
N THR A 302 -0.62 -0.35 -22.90
CA THR A 302 -1.20 -1.26 -23.90
C THR A 302 -1.85 -2.50 -23.29
N GLY A 303 -2.76 -3.14 -24.02
CA GLY A 303 -3.42 -4.37 -23.60
C GLY A 303 -4.39 -4.24 -22.42
N ASN A 304 -4.64 -3.02 -21.92
CA ASN A 304 -5.54 -2.80 -20.79
C ASN A 304 -7.00 -2.88 -21.23
N ILE A 305 -7.84 -3.40 -20.33
CA ILE A 305 -9.30 -3.40 -20.46
C ILE A 305 -9.84 -2.49 -19.36
N LEU A 306 -10.31 -1.31 -19.74
CA LEU A 306 -10.95 -0.38 -18.83
C LEU A 306 -12.46 -0.44 -19.06
N ALA A 307 -13.25 -0.50 -17.99
CA ALA A 307 -14.68 -0.30 -18.14
C ALA A 307 -14.97 1.12 -18.65
N PRO A 308 -16.08 1.37 -19.35
CA PRO A 308 -16.45 2.70 -19.80
C PRO A 308 -16.54 3.67 -18.62
N ALA A 309 -15.80 4.78 -18.68
CA ALA A 309 -15.99 5.90 -17.78
C ALA A 309 -16.86 7.01 -18.40
N THR A 310 -17.45 7.88 -17.58
CA THR A 310 -18.18 9.08 -18.08
C THR A 310 -17.26 9.97 -18.91
N TYR A 311 -16.03 10.16 -18.44
CA TYR A 311 -14.98 10.91 -19.10
C TYR A 311 -13.81 9.98 -19.42
N ASN A 312 -13.86 9.40 -20.63
CA ASN A 312 -12.74 8.63 -21.17
C ASN A 312 -11.79 9.57 -21.91
N ASN A 313 -10.56 9.67 -21.43
CA ASN A 313 -9.49 10.26 -22.24
C ASN A 313 -9.05 9.26 -23.32
N SER A 314 -8.55 9.77 -24.44
CA SER A 314 -7.97 8.95 -25.49
C SER A 314 -6.77 8.17 -24.94
N LEU A 315 -6.89 6.84 -24.90
CA LEU A 315 -5.78 5.95 -24.60
C LEU A 315 -4.93 5.73 -25.85
N PRO A 316 -3.63 5.39 -25.70
CA PRO A 316 -2.84 4.85 -26.80
C PRO A 316 -3.49 3.61 -27.42
N GLY A 317 -3.12 3.30 -28.67
CA GLY A 317 -3.60 2.10 -29.36
C GLY A 317 -3.27 0.80 -28.60
N GLY A 318 -4.11 -0.21 -28.77
CA GLY A 318 -3.96 -1.52 -28.12
C GLY A 318 -4.68 -1.66 -26.78
N ASN A 319 -5.30 -0.58 -26.28
CA ASN A 319 -6.17 -0.62 -25.10
C ASN A 319 -7.65 -0.69 -25.50
N CYS A 320 -8.47 -1.25 -24.62
CA CYS A 320 -9.90 -1.44 -24.81
C CYS A 320 -10.71 -0.71 -23.74
N ILE A 321 -11.84 -0.15 -24.17
CA ILE A 321 -12.86 0.42 -23.28
C ILE A 321 -14.14 -0.41 -23.42
N ILE A 322 -14.33 -1.40 -22.54
CA ILE A 322 -15.44 -2.38 -22.60
C ILE A 322 -15.71 -3.00 -21.22
N TRP A 323 -16.98 -3.27 -20.92
CA TRP A 323 -17.42 -3.95 -19.70
C TRP A 323 -18.73 -4.74 -19.94
N PRO A 324 -18.92 -5.94 -19.37
CA PRO A 324 -17.94 -6.76 -18.65
C PRO A 324 -16.83 -7.28 -19.59
N PRO A 325 -15.63 -7.63 -19.07
CA PRO A 325 -14.51 -8.08 -19.90
C PRO A 325 -14.82 -9.33 -20.75
N SER A 326 -15.82 -10.14 -20.36
CA SER A 326 -16.23 -11.35 -21.09
C SER A 326 -16.84 -11.09 -22.48
N ALA A 327 -17.19 -9.85 -22.81
CA ALA A 327 -17.59 -9.46 -24.17
C ALA A 327 -16.41 -9.31 -25.15
N ALA A 328 -15.16 -9.58 -24.70
CA ALA A 328 -13.90 -9.30 -25.39
C ALA A 328 -13.55 -10.16 -26.62
N THR A 329 -14.51 -10.78 -27.32
CA THR A 329 -14.23 -11.33 -28.66
C THR A 329 -13.77 -10.27 -29.66
N SER A 330 -14.02 -8.98 -29.39
CA SER A 330 -13.57 -7.83 -30.20
C SER A 330 -12.26 -7.19 -29.74
N CYS A 331 -11.70 -7.58 -28.59
CA CYS A 331 -10.44 -7.04 -28.05
C CYS A 331 -9.27 -7.97 -28.33
N SER A 332 -8.91 -8.11 -29.61
CA SER A 332 -7.80 -8.96 -30.05
C SER A 332 -6.42 -8.46 -29.62
N SER A 333 -6.30 -7.22 -29.10
CA SER A 333 -5.04 -6.62 -28.67
C SER A 333 -4.77 -6.72 -27.17
N ALA A 334 -5.77 -7.07 -26.35
CA ALA A 334 -5.55 -7.37 -24.93
C ALA A 334 -5.09 -8.83 -24.84
N GLY A 335 -3.78 -9.02 -24.63
CA GLY A 335 -3.16 -10.35 -24.59
C GLY A 335 -3.93 -11.29 -23.66
N ARG A 336 -4.19 -12.51 -24.13
CA ARG A 336 -4.71 -13.59 -23.27
C ARG A 336 -3.71 -13.76 -22.12
N ARG A 337 -4.24 -13.89 -20.89
CA ARG A 337 -3.48 -14.27 -19.69
C ARG A 337 -2.55 -15.44 -19.97
#